data_AF-A0A920I2C0-F1
#
_entry.id   AF-A0A920I2C0-F1
#
_cell.length_a   1.000
_cell.length_b   1.000
_cell.length_c   1.000
_cell.angle_alpha   90.00
_cell.angle_beta   90.00
_cell.angle_gamma   90.00
#
_symmetry.space_group_name_H-M   'P 1'
#
loop_
_entity.id
_entity.type
_entity.pdbx_description
1 polymer ?
#
loop_
_entity_poly.entity_id
_entity_poly.type
_entity_poly.pdbx_seq_one_letter_code
_entity_poly.pdbx_strand_id
1 'polypeptide(L)' 'MAVQAARDVYTRRGEGVSIWVVASAQITASDPDQRDENFEPAESKIYRHPSFYDIPDDVGHM' A
#
# COMPACT_ATOMS: atom_id res chain seq x y z
N MET A 1 2.10 21.37 -13.78
CA MET A 1 2.56 22.20 -12.65
C MET A 1 2.68 21.44 -11.32
N ALA A 2 1.76 20.55 -10.95
CA ALA A 2 1.75 19.97 -9.59
C ALA A 2 3.05 19.22 -9.18
N VAL A 3 3.63 18.41 -10.07
CA VAL A 3 4.93 17.73 -9.80
C VAL A 3 6.08 18.73 -9.62
N GLN A 4 6.12 19.81 -10.40
CA GLN A 4 7.15 20.85 -10.29
C GLN A 4 7.04 21.60 -8.97
N ALA A 5 5.83 21.99 -8.58
CA ALA A 5 5.58 22.63 -7.29
C ALA A 5 5.95 21.73 -6.12
N ALA A 6 5.60 20.44 -6.17
CA ALA A 6 5.96 19.47 -5.13
C ALA A 6 7.49 19.26 -5.02
N ARG A 7 8.19 19.20 -6.15
CA ARG A 7 9.67 19.13 -6.20
C ARG A 7 10.33 20.33 -5.52
N ASP A 8 9.79 21.52 -5.73
CA ASP A 8 10.36 22.74 -5.18
C ASP A 8 10.08 22.87 -3.68
N VAL A 9 8.83 22.61 -3.27
CA VAL A 9 8.37 22.80 -1.88
C VAL A 9 8.84 21.68 -0.94
N TYR A 10 8.68 20.42 -1.34
CA TYR A 10 8.86 19.28 -0.43
C TYR A 10 10.24 18.65 -0.52
N THR A 11 10.90 18.69 -1.68
CA THR A 11 12.18 17.99 -1.86
C THR A 11 13.36 18.93 -2.08
N ARG A 12 13.12 20.25 -2.22
CA ARG A 12 14.16 21.25 -2.55
C ARG A 12 15.03 20.83 -3.74
N ARG A 13 14.43 20.10 -4.68
CA ARG A 13 15.10 19.51 -5.86
C ARG A 13 16.20 18.50 -5.55
N GLY A 14 16.19 17.86 -4.39
CA GLY A 14 17.13 16.80 -4.04
C GLY A 14 17.14 15.64 -5.04
N GLU A 15 18.33 15.09 -5.30
CA GLU A 15 18.54 13.97 -6.22
C GLU A 15 18.05 12.65 -5.62
N GLY A 16 17.63 11.71 -6.46
CA GLY A 16 17.20 10.37 -6.04
C GLY A 16 15.83 10.30 -5.32
N VAL A 17 15.07 11.40 -5.26
CA VAL A 17 13.75 11.43 -4.61
C VAL A 17 12.64 11.17 -5.61
N SER A 18 11.85 10.12 -5.38
CA SER A 18 10.61 9.83 -6.11
C SER A 18 9.44 10.63 -5.52
N ILE A 19 8.63 11.26 -6.37
CA ILE A 19 7.46 12.07 -5.95
C ILE A 19 6.24 11.56 -6.69
N TRP A 20 5.17 11.25 -5.96
CA TRP A 20 3.86 10.95 -6.52
C TRP A 20 2.90 12.10 -6.22
N VAL A 21 2.09 12.46 -7.22
CA VAL A 21 1.08 13.51 -7.11
C VAL A 21 -0.23 12.96 -7.63
N VAL A 22 -1.28 13.06 -6.81
CA VAL A 22 -2.63 12.58 -7.12
C VAL A 22 -3.61 13.71 -6.86
N ALA A 23 -4.57 13.90 -7.75
CA ALA A 23 -5.65 14.86 -7.52
C ALA A 23 -6.55 14.36 -6.39
N SER A 24 -6.88 15.22 -5.43
CA SER A 24 -7.68 14.82 -4.26
C SER A 24 -9.03 14.18 -4.63
N ALA A 25 -9.66 14.65 -5.71
CA ALA A 25 -10.93 14.09 -6.20
C ALA A 25 -10.82 12.64 -6.73
N GLN A 26 -9.62 12.13 -6.96
CA GLN A 26 -9.37 10.74 -7.35
C GLN A 26 -9.10 9.82 -6.16
N ILE A 27 -9.06 10.36 -4.94
CA ILE A 27 -8.85 9.59 -3.71
C ILE A 27 -10.22 9.20 -3.16
N THR A 28 -10.47 7.89 -3.07
CA THR A 28 -11.61 7.34 -2.32
C THR A 28 -11.10 6.83 -0.98
N ALA A 29 -11.68 7.33 0.10
CA ALA A 29 -11.38 6.87 1.46
C ALA A 29 -12.51 5.97 1.96
N SER A 30 -12.18 5.00 2.82
CA SER A 30 -13.17 4.20 3.53
C SER A 30 -13.87 5.02 4.60
N ASP A 31 -15.13 4.68 4.89
CA ASP A 31 -15.88 5.26 6.01
C ASP A 31 -15.26 4.82 7.35
N PRO A 32 -14.86 5.73 8.24
CA PRO A 32 -14.33 5.39 9.56
C PRO A 32 -15.27 4.53 10.41
N ASP A 33 -16.60 4.72 10.28
CA ASP A 33 -17.58 3.98 11.07
C ASP A 33 -17.66 2.50 10.65
N GLN A 34 -17.17 2.17 9.45
CA GLN A 34 -17.11 0.81 8.92
C GLN A 34 -15.71 0.17 9.11
N ARG A 35 -14.85 0.76 9.95
CA ARG A 35 -13.48 0.29 10.15
C ARG A 35 -13.44 -1.16 10.63
N ASP A 36 -14.26 -1.51 11.61
CA ASP A 36 -14.20 -2.84 12.24
C ASP A 36 -14.57 -3.93 11.22
N GLU A 37 -15.68 -3.75 10.48
CA GLU A 37 -16.10 -4.69 9.43
C GLU A 37 -15.05 -4.85 8.31
N ASN A 38 -14.41 -3.75 7.91
CA ASN A 38 -13.46 -3.75 6.80
C ASN A 38 -12.06 -4.26 7.19
N PHE A 39 -11.63 -4.07 8.44
CA PHE A 39 -10.22 -4.24 8.82
C PHE A 39 -9.96 -5.12 10.06
N GLU A 40 -10.92 -5.30 10.97
CA GLU A 40 -10.74 -6.18 12.17
C GLU A 40 -10.28 -7.60 11.81
N PRO A 41 -10.77 -8.26 10.74
CA PRO A 41 -10.32 -9.61 10.38
C PRO A 41 -8.83 -9.68 10.02
N ALA A 42 -8.20 -8.57 9.63
CA ALA A 42 -6.78 -8.52 9.34
C ALA A 42 -5.93 -8.35 10.62
N GLU A 43 -6.47 -7.74 11.68
CA GLU A 43 -5.76 -7.57 12.95
C GLU A 43 -5.54 -8.90 13.68
N SER A 44 -6.50 -9.82 13.58
CA SER A 44 -6.42 -11.15 14.22
C SER A 44 -5.68 -12.21 13.40
N LYS A 45 -5.48 -11.97 12.10
CA LYS A 45 -4.80 -12.92 11.21
C LYS A 45 -3.31 -12.63 11.18
N ILE A 46 -2.55 -13.55 11.78
CA ILE A 46 -1.09 -13.56 11.69
C ILE A 46 -0.70 -13.66 10.21
N TYR A 47 0.14 -12.76 9.72
CA TYR A 47 0.74 -12.88 8.38
C TYR A 47 1.53 -14.20 8.31
N ARG A 48 1.11 -15.12 7.45
CA ARG A 48 1.77 -16.42 7.27
C ARG A 48 2.71 -16.33 6.08
N HIS A 49 3.99 -16.56 6.34
CA HIS A 49 4.97 -16.71 5.27
C HIS A 49 4.56 -17.91 4.37
N PRO A 50 4.82 -17.89 3.05
CA PRO A 50 4.44 -19.00 2.16
C PRO A 50 4.96 -20.39 2.59
N SER A 51 6.01 -20.42 3.42
CA SER A 51 6.57 -21.64 4.01
C SER A 51 5.70 -22.31 5.09
N PHE A 52 4.55 -21.74 5.45
CA PHE A 52 3.62 -22.31 6.44
C PHE A 52 2.56 -23.24 5.85
N TYR A 53 2.54 -23.40 4.52
CA TYR A 53 1.68 -24.37 3.85
C TYR A 53 2.52 -25.56 3.41
N ASP A 54 2.05 -26.77 3.70
CA ASP A 54 2.58 -27.97 3.05
C ASP A 54 2.18 -27.89 1.57
N ILE A 55 3.17 -27.63 0.71
CA ILE A 55 2.97 -27.59 -0.74
C ILE A 55 2.88 -29.05 -1.19
N PRO A 56 1.76 -29.49 -1.80
CA PRO A 56 1.67 -30.84 -2.33
C PRO A 56 2.74 -31.07 -3.40
N ASP A 57 3.36 -32.26 -3.39
CA ASP A 57 4.45 -32.62 -4.32
C ASP A 57 4.05 -32.41 -5.80
N ASP A 58 2.76 -32.56 -6.13
CA ASP A 58 2.18 -32.40 -7.46
C ASP A 58 2.25 -30.95 -8.02
N VAL A 59 2.46 -29.95 -7.16
CA VAL A 59 2.49 -28.53 -7.54
C VAL A 59 3.86 -28.11 -8.12
N GLY A 60 4.90 -28.94 -7.93
CA GLY A 60 6.26 -28.66 -8.42
C GLY A 60 6.96 -27.50 -7.69
N HIS A 61 8.18 -27.16 -8.14
CA HIS A 61 8.94 -26.01 -7.60
C HIS A 61 8.59 -24.73 -8.37
N MET A 62 8.27 -23.67 -7.64
CA MET A 62 7.94 -22.33 -8.18
C MET A 62 9.21 -21.54 -8.52
#